data_AF-A0A0E1X707-F1
#
_entry.id   AF-A0A0E1X707-F1
#
_cell.length_a   1.000
_cell.length_b   1.000
_cell.length_c   1.000
_cell.angle_alpha   90.00
_cell.angle_beta   90.00
_cell.angle_gamma   90.00
#
_symmetry.space_group_name_H-M   'P 1'
#
loop_
_entity.id
_entity.type
_entity.pdbx_description
1 polymer ?
#
loop_
_entity_poly.entity_id
_entity_poly.type
_entity_poly.pdbx_seq_one_letter_code
_entity_poly.pdbx_strand_id
1 'polypeptide(L)'
;MEQITLTKEELKEIIAKEVRNAIKGEKPISSGAIFSKVRINNDDLEEINKKLNFAKDLSLGRLRKLNHPIPLKKYQHGFESIHQKVYVQDVHDHIRKLTLSIFGVTLNSDLSESEYNLAAKIYRDIKNYYLYIYEKRVSELTIDDFE
;
A
#
# COMPACT_ATOMS: atom_id res chain seq x y z
N MET A 1 -40.28 -5.11 -9.62
CA MET A 1 -39.34 -5.22 -10.76
C MET A 1 -39.11 -3.81 -11.26
N GLU A 2 -37.89 -3.31 -11.15
CA GLU A 2 -37.53 -1.99 -11.68
C GLU A 2 -37.23 -2.12 -13.17
N GLN A 3 -37.97 -1.39 -14.01
CA GLN A 3 -37.70 -1.29 -15.44
C GLN A 3 -36.82 -0.08 -15.69
N ILE A 4 -35.64 -0.30 -16.26
CA ILE A 4 -34.74 0.76 -16.71
C ILE A 4 -35.12 1.07 -18.16
N THR A 5 -35.53 2.32 -18.42
CA THR A 5 -35.76 2.83 -19.77
C THR A 5 -34.45 3.38 -20.33
N LEU A 6 -33.97 2.79 -21.42
CA LEU A 6 -32.74 3.18 -22.09
C LEU A 6 -33.01 3.37 -23.58
N THR A 7 -32.43 4.41 -24.19
CA THR A 7 -32.53 4.62 -25.65
C THR A 7 -31.67 3.59 -26.40
N LYS A 8 -31.98 3.37 -27.69
CA LYS A 8 -31.20 2.44 -28.53
C LYS A 8 -29.76 2.90 -28.69
N GLU A 9 -29.53 4.21 -28.67
CA GLU A 9 -28.26 4.88 -28.81
C GLU A 9 -27.38 4.64 -27.57
N GLU A 10 -27.94 4.85 -26.38
CA GLU A 10 -27.27 4.55 -25.11
C GLU A 10 -26.97 3.05 -24.98
N LEU A 11 -27.88 2.18 -25.41
CA LEU A 11 -27.63 0.73 -25.41
C LEU A 11 -26.46 0.35 -26.32
N LYS A 12 -26.40 0.92 -27.53
CA LYS A 12 -25.27 0.73 -28.46
C LYS A 12 -23.98 1.24 -27.87
N GLU A 13 -24.00 2.35 -27.15
CA GLU A 13 -22.82 2.94 -26.53
C GLU A 13 -22.29 2.10 -25.37
N ILE A 14 -23.18 1.55 -24.52
CA ILE A 14 -22.82 0.61 -23.46
C ILE A 14 -22.20 -0.66 -24.05
N ILE A 15 -22.84 -1.25 -25.07
CA ILE A 15 -22.32 -2.44 -25.75
C ILE A 15 -20.96 -2.13 -26.40
N ALA A 16 -20.81 -1.00 -27.09
CA ALA A 16 -19.55 -0.63 -27.71
C ALA A 16 -18.44 -0.38 -26.69
N LYS A 17 -18.75 0.20 -25.53
CA LYS A 17 -17.82 0.37 -24.42
C LYS A 17 -17.37 -0.99 -23.87
N GLU A 18 -18.31 -1.90 -23.66
CA GLU A 18 -18.04 -3.23 -23.13
C GLU A 18 -17.22 -4.07 -24.12
N VAL A 19 -17.56 -4.03 -25.40
CA VAL A 19 -16.82 -4.69 -26.48
C VAL A 19 -15.41 -4.08 -26.61
N ARG A 20 -15.25 -2.75 -26.51
CA ARG A 20 -13.91 -2.13 -26.52
C ARG A 20 -13.08 -2.55 -25.30
N ASN A 21 -13.69 -2.71 -24.13
CA ASN A 21 -13.00 -3.17 -22.93
C ASN A 21 -12.56 -4.64 -23.08
N ALA A 22 -13.42 -5.49 -23.62
CA ALA A 22 -13.11 -6.89 -23.91
C ALA A 22 -12.02 -7.05 -24.99
N ILE A 23 -12.09 -6.25 -26.07
CA ILE A 23 -11.10 -6.27 -27.17
C ILE A 23 -9.77 -5.68 -26.75
N LYS A 24 -9.76 -4.64 -25.90
CA LYS A 24 -8.51 -4.00 -25.48
C LYS A 24 -7.59 -4.95 -24.74
N GLY A 25 -8.12 -6.02 -24.13
CA GLY A 25 -7.39 -6.96 -23.30
C GLY A 25 -6.73 -6.21 -22.13
N GLU A 26 -7.12 -6.49 -20.89
CA GLU A 26 -6.22 -6.09 -19.81
C GLU A 26 -4.87 -6.76 -20.10
N LYS A 27 -3.82 -5.97 -20.29
CA LYS A 27 -2.48 -6.52 -20.51
C LYS A 27 -2.25 -7.56 -19.41
N PRO A 28 -1.84 -8.79 -19.75
CA PRO A 28 -1.60 -9.82 -18.76
C PRO A 28 -0.67 -9.24 -17.69
N ILE A 29 -1.11 -9.29 -16.44
CA ILE A 29 -0.34 -8.79 -15.31
C ILE A 29 0.93 -9.63 -15.29
N SER A 30 2.10 -9.00 -15.48
CA SER A 30 3.34 -9.74 -15.31
C SER A 30 3.53 -10.08 -13.84
N SER A 31 4.24 -11.18 -13.54
CA SER A 31 4.57 -11.56 -12.16
C SER A 31 5.31 -10.44 -11.39
N GLY A 32 6.07 -9.59 -12.10
CA GLY A 32 6.70 -8.39 -11.53
C GLY A 32 5.74 -7.26 -11.17
N ALA A 33 4.52 -7.25 -11.72
CA ALA A 33 3.56 -6.17 -11.58
C ALA A 33 2.36 -6.50 -10.66
N ILE A 34 2.27 -7.71 -10.10
CA ILE A 34 1.12 -8.19 -9.29
C ILE A 34 0.70 -7.16 -8.23
N PHE A 35 1.67 -6.63 -7.48
CA PHE A 35 1.39 -5.70 -6.37
C PHE A 35 1.51 -4.23 -6.75
N SER A 36 1.89 -3.89 -7.98
CA SER A 36 2.24 -2.51 -8.38
C SER A 36 1.15 -1.48 -8.07
N LYS A 37 -0.12 -1.83 -8.31
CA LYS A 37 -1.29 -0.96 -8.09
C LYS A 37 -1.75 -0.88 -6.63
N VAL A 38 -1.39 -1.86 -5.81
CA VAL A 38 -1.87 -1.99 -4.41
C VAL A 38 -0.78 -1.79 -3.37
N ARG A 39 0.47 -1.67 -3.82
CA ARG A 39 1.68 -1.54 -3.00
C ARG A 39 1.54 -0.38 -2.01
N ILE A 40 2.05 -0.61 -0.80
CA ILE A 40 2.22 0.46 0.19
C ILE A 40 3.32 1.41 -0.29
N ASN A 41 3.05 2.70 -0.21
CA ASN A 41 3.91 3.77 -0.69
C ASN A 41 4.22 4.77 0.44
N ASN A 42 5.03 5.78 0.09
CA ASN A 42 5.44 6.82 1.02
C ASN A 42 4.27 7.69 1.48
N ASP A 43 3.34 7.99 0.57
CA ASP A 43 2.20 8.86 0.83
C ASP A 43 1.26 8.23 1.89
N ASP A 44 1.06 6.91 1.85
CA ASP A 44 0.23 6.18 2.83
C ASP A 44 0.69 6.47 4.28
N LEU A 45 2.00 6.50 4.54
CA LEU A 45 2.54 6.77 5.87
C LEU A 45 2.66 8.26 6.16
N GLU A 46 2.96 9.06 5.15
CA GLU A 46 3.06 10.52 5.27
C GLU A 46 1.71 11.14 5.65
N GLU A 47 0.61 10.65 5.08
CA GLU A 47 -0.75 11.06 5.42
C GLU A 47 -1.09 10.80 6.89
N ILE A 48 -0.66 9.66 7.45
CA ILE A 48 -0.86 9.33 8.86
C ILE A 48 0.03 10.22 9.74
N ASN A 49 1.33 10.25 9.45
CA ASN A 49 2.31 10.90 10.31
C ASN A 49 2.17 12.43 10.34
N LYS A 50 1.68 13.06 9.26
CA LYS A 50 1.42 14.51 9.24
C LYS A 50 0.31 14.95 10.20
N LYS A 51 -0.58 14.03 10.59
CA LYS A 51 -1.64 14.32 11.58
C LYS A 51 -1.09 14.41 13.02
N LEU A 52 0.14 13.95 13.25
CA LEU A 52 0.75 13.88 14.57
C LEU A 52 1.46 15.20 14.88
N ASN A 53 1.04 15.88 15.95
CA ASN A 53 1.62 17.17 16.33
C ASN A 53 3.12 17.05 16.68
N PHE A 54 3.49 16.03 17.45
CA PHE A 54 4.87 15.79 17.89
C PHE A 54 5.81 15.44 16.74
N ALA A 55 5.30 14.94 15.61
CA ALA A 55 6.16 14.42 14.56
C ALA A 55 7.00 15.51 13.88
N LYS A 56 6.60 16.78 14.00
CA LYS A 56 7.39 17.94 13.54
C LYS A 56 8.61 18.21 14.41
N ASP A 57 8.56 17.80 15.67
CA ASP A 57 9.60 18.01 16.67
C ASP A 57 10.62 16.86 16.68
N LEU A 58 10.30 15.74 16.02
CA LEU A 58 11.21 14.61 15.88
C LEU A 58 12.37 14.93 14.92
N SER A 59 13.57 14.48 15.29
CA SER A 59 14.71 14.42 14.38
C SER A 59 14.47 13.36 13.31
N LEU A 60 13.98 13.79 12.15
CA LEU A 60 13.69 12.93 10.98
C LEU A 60 14.76 13.06 9.88
N GLY A 61 15.96 13.51 10.28
CA GLY A 61 17.10 13.75 9.39
C GLY A 61 16.96 14.99 8.50
N ARG A 62 18.00 15.25 7.70
CA ARG A 62 18.11 16.42 6.80
C ARG A 62 16.91 16.66 5.88
N LEU A 63 16.21 15.60 5.44
CA LEU A 63 15.08 15.72 4.53
C LEU A 63 13.72 15.78 5.25
N ARG A 64 13.70 15.67 6.59
CA ARG A 64 12.50 15.68 7.46
C ARG A 64 11.30 14.92 6.89
N LYS A 65 11.53 13.74 6.32
CA LYS A 65 10.46 13.01 5.63
C LYS A 65 9.63 12.25 6.66
N LEU A 66 8.33 12.54 6.67
CA LEU A 66 7.33 11.88 7.52
C LEU A 66 6.76 10.61 6.87
N ASN A 67 7.44 10.03 5.90
CA ASN A 67 6.92 8.97 5.04
C ASN A 67 7.39 7.56 5.46
N HIS A 68 7.72 7.37 6.74
CA HIS A 68 8.26 6.12 7.28
C HIS A 68 7.63 5.80 8.63
N PRO A 69 7.62 4.52 9.06
CA PRO A 69 7.17 4.17 10.40
C PRO A 69 8.07 4.82 11.45
N ILE A 70 7.48 5.51 12.43
CA ILE A 70 8.22 6.24 13.46
C ILE A 70 8.54 5.29 14.65
N PRO A 71 9.83 5.00 14.91
CA PRO A 71 10.26 4.29 16.11
C PRO A 71 10.42 5.24 17.31
N LEU A 72 10.28 4.71 18.53
CA LEU A 72 10.50 5.47 19.76
C LEU A 72 11.99 5.87 19.94
N LYS A 73 12.90 4.98 19.52
CA LYS A 73 14.34 5.18 19.62
C LYS A 73 14.90 5.98 18.46
N LYS A 74 16.01 6.69 18.72
CA LYS A 74 16.88 7.22 17.67
C LYS A 74 17.86 6.16 17.19
N TYR A 75 18.17 6.20 15.90
CA TYR A 75 19.17 5.34 15.28
C TYR A 75 20.21 6.19 14.56
N GLN A 76 21.47 5.75 14.64
CA GLN A 76 22.56 6.38 13.92
C GLN A 76 22.36 6.22 12.41
N HIS A 77 22.37 7.33 11.69
CA HIS A 77 22.27 7.41 10.25
C HIS A 77 23.33 8.36 9.71
N GLY A 78 24.47 7.81 9.28
CA GLY A 78 25.65 8.60 8.95
C GLY A 78 26.15 9.38 10.17
N PHE A 79 26.13 10.71 10.08
CA PHE A 79 26.52 11.62 11.16
C PHE A 79 25.34 12.11 12.02
N GLU A 80 24.11 11.69 11.71
CA GLU A 80 22.89 12.09 12.41
C GLU A 80 22.32 10.95 13.25
N SER A 81 21.55 11.29 14.28
CA SER A 81 20.69 10.36 15.03
C SER A 81 19.22 10.73 14.76
N ILE A 82 18.47 9.79 14.17
CA ILE A 82 17.12 10.04 13.64
C ILE A 82 16.12 8.97 14.07
N HIS A 83 14.84 9.35 14.18
CA HIS A 83 13.73 8.41 14.42
C HIS A 83 13.31 7.71 13.11
N GLN A 84 14.24 6.92 12.57
CA GLN A 84 13.99 6.15 11.36
C GLN A 84 14.87 4.92 11.34
N LYS A 85 14.25 3.75 11.12
CA LYS A 85 14.95 2.47 10.98
C LYS A 85 14.37 1.59 9.89
N VAL A 86 13.04 1.57 9.80
CA VAL A 86 12.27 0.81 8.82
C VAL A 86 11.86 1.75 7.69
N TYR A 87 12.00 1.31 6.45
CA TYR A 87 11.57 2.02 5.26
C TYR A 87 10.27 1.43 4.71
N VAL A 88 9.53 2.20 3.89
CA VAL A 88 8.31 1.72 3.21
C VAL A 88 8.58 0.49 2.35
N GLN A 89 9.77 0.41 1.76
CA GLN A 89 10.23 -0.74 0.99
C GLN A 89 10.30 -2.00 1.84
N ASP A 90 10.75 -1.90 3.08
CA ASP A 90 10.79 -3.03 4.02
C ASP A 90 9.36 -3.47 4.36
N VAL A 91 8.46 -2.52 4.67
CA VAL A 91 7.05 -2.83 4.95
C VAL A 91 6.38 -3.50 3.75
N HIS A 92 6.61 -2.98 2.55
CA HIS A 92 6.14 -3.59 1.31
C HIS A 92 6.61 -5.04 1.18
N ASP A 93 7.90 -5.30 1.38
CA ASP A 93 8.45 -6.64 1.23
C ASP A 93 7.92 -7.61 2.28
N HIS A 94 7.71 -7.16 3.53
CA HIS A 94 7.07 -7.98 4.57
C HIS A 94 5.64 -8.37 4.20
N ILE A 95 4.80 -7.40 3.77
CA ILE A 95 3.42 -7.67 3.35
C ILE A 95 3.40 -8.58 2.13
N ARG A 96 4.30 -8.34 1.16
CA ARG A 96 4.45 -9.16 -0.04
C ARG A 96 4.78 -10.61 0.33
N LYS A 97 5.79 -10.83 1.17
CA LYS A 97 6.20 -12.18 1.62
C LYS A 97 5.09 -12.89 2.39
N LEU A 98 4.40 -12.19 3.29
CA LEU A 98 3.27 -12.74 4.02
C LEU A 98 2.10 -13.11 3.10
N THR A 99 1.86 -12.30 2.06
CA THR A 99 0.86 -12.61 1.03
C THR A 99 1.24 -13.87 0.26
N LEU A 100 2.50 -13.99 -0.19
CA LEU A 100 2.97 -15.15 -0.94
C LEU A 100 2.96 -16.44 -0.12
N SER A 101 3.24 -16.36 1.18
CA SER A 101 3.23 -17.54 2.05
C SER A 101 1.84 -18.16 2.19
N ILE A 102 0.76 -17.40 1.95
CA ILE A 102 -0.62 -17.95 1.89
C ILE A 102 -0.79 -18.91 0.71
N PHE A 103 -0.07 -18.66 -0.40
CA PHE A 103 -0.05 -19.52 -1.58
C PHE A 103 1.04 -20.61 -1.51
N GLY A 104 1.78 -20.69 -0.40
CA GLY A 104 2.88 -21.64 -0.24
C GLY A 104 4.13 -21.33 -1.09
N VAL A 105 4.28 -20.10 -1.57
CA VAL A 105 5.41 -19.67 -2.42
C VAL A 105 6.20 -18.52 -1.80
N THR A 106 7.38 -18.24 -2.33
CA THR A 106 8.26 -17.14 -1.85
C THR A 106 8.57 -16.10 -2.92
N LEU A 107 8.41 -16.45 -4.20
CA LEU A 107 8.61 -15.56 -5.34
C LEU A 107 7.28 -15.27 -6.03
N ASN A 108 7.15 -14.07 -6.59
CA ASN A 108 5.99 -13.71 -7.39
C ASN A 108 5.87 -14.57 -8.66
N SER A 109 7.00 -15.04 -9.20
CA SER A 109 7.08 -15.87 -10.41
C SER A 109 6.47 -17.26 -10.23
N ASP A 110 6.33 -17.71 -8.99
CA ASP A 110 5.83 -19.05 -8.66
C ASP A 110 4.30 -19.06 -8.55
N LEU A 111 3.66 -17.89 -8.54
CA LEU A 111 2.21 -17.77 -8.61
C LEU A 111 1.72 -18.04 -10.04
N SER A 112 0.60 -18.74 -10.15
CA SER A 112 -0.14 -18.84 -11.41
C SER A 112 -0.86 -17.53 -11.73
N GLU A 113 -1.07 -17.24 -13.01
CA GLU A 113 -1.79 -16.01 -13.42
C GLU A 113 -3.20 -15.93 -12.84
N SER A 114 -3.86 -17.07 -12.65
CA SER A 114 -5.17 -17.18 -12.01
C SER A 114 -5.18 -16.69 -10.56
N GLU A 115 -4.03 -16.70 -9.88
CA GLU A 115 -3.90 -16.29 -8.47
C GLU A 115 -3.57 -14.81 -8.30
N TYR A 116 -3.11 -14.11 -9.35
CA TYR A 116 -2.62 -12.74 -9.23
C TYR A 116 -3.64 -11.77 -8.64
N ASN A 117 -4.91 -11.85 -9.07
CA ASN A 117 -5.97 -10.99 -8.57
C ASN A 117 -6.26 -11.25 -7.09
N LEU A 118 -6.27 -12.52 -6.67
CA LEU A 118 -6.46 -12.89 -5.27
C LEU A 118 -5.28 -12.43 -4.42
N ALA A 119 -4.04 -12.63 -4.89
CA ALA A 119 -2.83 -12.17 -4.21
C ALA A 119 -2.83 -10.64 -4.04
N ALA A 120 -3.17 -9.88 -5.09
CA ALA A 120 -3.26 -8.42 -5.00
C ALA A 120 -4.36 -7.97 -4.02
N LYS A 121 -5.51 -8.66 -3.98
CA LYS A 121 -6.58 -8.39 -3.00
C LYS A 121 -6.09 -8.65 -1.57
N ILE A 122 -5.49 -9.81 -1.30
CA ILE A 122 -4.98 -10.17 0.03
C ILE A 122 -3.90 -9.18 0.49
N TYR A 123 -2.96 -8.83 -0.40
CA TYR A 123 -1.96 -7.80 -0.11
C TYR A 123 -2.61 -6.51 0.35
N ARG A 124 -3.63 -6.03 -0.39
CA ARG A 124 -4.35 -4.79 -0.06
C ARG A 124 -5.04 -4.89 1.30
N ASP A 125 -5.68 -6.02 1.58
CA ASP A 125 -6.37 -6.25 2.85
C ASP A 125 -5.37 -6.21 4.03
N ILE A 126 -4.19 -6.84 3.87
CA ILE A 126 -3.10 -6.78 4.87
C ILE A 126 -2.52 -5.36 4.99
N LYS A 127 -2.28 -4.65 3.87
CA LYS A 127 -1.83 -3.25 3.87
C LYS A 127 -2.78 -2.38 4.67
N ASN A 128 -4.09 -2.47 4.41
CA ASN A 128 -5.09 -1.66 5.09
C ASN A 128 -5.10 -1.93 6.60
N TYR A 129 -5.00 -3.20 7.00
CA TYR A 129 -4.92 -3.56 8.40
C TYR A 129 -3.62 -3.06 9.06
N TYR A 130 -2.48 -3.18 8.38
CA TYR A 130 -1.21 -2.63 8.84
C TYR A 130 -1.30 -1.11 9.09
N LEU A 131 -1.86 -0.35 8.13
CA LEU A 131 -2.00 1.09 8.25
C LEU A 131 -2.94 1.48 9.40
N TYR A 132 -4.05 0.76 9.57
CA TYR A 132 -4.98 0.95 10.68
C TYR A 132 -4.30 0.74 12.04
N ILE A 133 -3.58 -0.36 12.22
CA ILE A 133 -2.87 -0.65 13.47
C ILE A 133 -1.73 0.33 13.70
N TYR A 134 -1.02 0.73 12.64
CA TYR A 134 0.04 1.73 12.72
C TYR A 134 -0.51 3.08 13.18
N GLU A 135 -1.59 3.59 12.55
CA GLU A 135 -2.25 4.85 12.92
C GLU A 135 -2.72 4.81 14.37
N LYS A 136 -3.34 3.70 14.80
CA LYS A 136 -3.74 3.50 16.20
C LYS A 136 -2.53 3.60 17.14
N ARG A 137 -1.46 2.85 16.87
CA ARG A 137 -0.23 2.89 17.69
C ARG A 137 0.30 4.32 17.84
N VAL A 138 0.47 5.05 16.74
CA VAL A 138 1.09 6.38 16.80
C VAL A 138 0.16 7.45 17.36
N SER A 139 -1.17 7.25 17.31
CA SER A 139 -2.15 8.14 17.94
C SER A 139 -2.11 8.12 19.47
N GLU A 140 -1.55 7.04 20.05
CA GLU A 140 -1.40 6.87 21.50
C GLU A 140 -0.07 7.43 22.02
N LEU A 141 0.80 7.94 21.14
CA LEU A 141 2.12 8.47 21.49
C LEU A 141 2.11 9.98 21.75
N THR A 142 3.04 10.40 22.59
CA THR A 142 3.36 11.79 22.93
C THR A 142 4.87 12.04 22.75
N ILE A 143 5.32 13.29 22.84
CA ILE A 143 6.75 13.61 22.71
C ILE A 143 7.60 12.97 23.81
N ASP A 144 7.01 12.72 24.98
CA ASP A 144 7.70 12.14 26.15
C ASP A 144 8.02 10.65 25.98
N ASP A 145 7.38 9.97 25.02
CA ASP A 145 7.63 8.56 24.72
C ASP A 145 8.91 8.31 23.90
N PHE A 146 9.55 9.38 23.41
CA PHE A 146 10.71 9.31 22.52
C PHE A 146 12.05 9.54 23.25
N GLU A 147 13.07 8.73 22.93
CA GLU A 147 14.46 8.91 23.37
C GLU A 147 15.15 10.09 22.64
#